data_AF-A0AA36EV97-F1
#
_entry.id   AF-A0AA36EV97-F1
#
_cell.length_a   1.000
_cell.length_b   1.000
_cell.length_c   1.000
_cell.angle_alpha   90.00
_cell.angle_beta   90.00
_cell.angle_gamma   90.00
#
_symmetry.space_group_name_H-M   'P 1'
#
loop_
_entity.id
_entity.type
_entity.pdbx_description
1 polymer ?
#
loop_
_entity_poly.entity_id
_entity_poly.type
_entity_poly.pdbx_seq_one_letter_code
_entity_poly.pdbx_strand_id
1 'polypeptide(L)'
;MAASYMSPRYNNDLDYDDCVSSDYDDDRDIEANLSDEDTEDASETDMVKREEEYTEIKEQMYQDKLLQIKKQLQQLQEGVLPEYMKKNCRIEQQYRDRLLSNEIWRGYEQEVVEKEWIKEKQAAVKDFEEKKFGLKENLIAEFEEKKRHIENERSTMELTGDSMEVKPVMTRKLRRRPNDPMPLPEKRRKPSPAQLNYILDESEILEDLKALNKLSGRPLQKKPVSPPNSADSSLPMEAKIEDGRLYYDKRWFHKGQPVYIEAKDMEKIMGIISTIGTQEILVKRCDNNSKLRIYLTQLQKGKYSMCRRSM
;
A
#
# COMPACT_ATOMS: atom_id res chain seq x y z
N MET A 1 14.58 1.89 -19.18
CA MET A 1 14.94 2.07 -17.75
C MET A 1 14.00 3.11 -17.19
N ALA A 2 12.95 2.71 -16.47
CA ALA A 2 12.01 3.62 -15.84
C ALA A 2 12.35 3.69 -14.35
N ALA A 3 12.89 4.84 -13.93
CA ALA A 3 13.14 5.13 -12.52
C ALA A 3 11.82 5.54 -11.86
N SER A 4 11.36 4.75 -10.89
CA SER A 4 10.28 5.10 -9.99
C SER A 4 10.77 6.21 -9.05
N TYR A 5 10.36 7.44 -9.30
CA TYR A 5 10.63 8.55 -8.37
C TYR A 5 9.51 8.61 -7.34
N MET A 6 9.61 7.75 -6.33
CA MET A 6 8.86 7.91 -5.10
C MET A 6 9.34 9.19 -4.41
N SER A 7 8.39 10.05 -4.05
CA SER A 7 8.63 11.33 -3.38
C SER A 7 9.37 11.11 -2.05
N PRO A 8 10.52 11.79 -1.81
CA PRO A 8 11.17 11.79 -0.51
C PRO A 8 10.27 12.55 0.48
N ARG A 9 9.76 11.85 1.49
CA ARG A 9 9.19 12.50 2.67
C ARG A 9 10.32 13.27 3.35
N TYR A 10 10.35 14.58 3.14
CA TYR A 10 11.20 15.49 3.92
C TYR A 10 10.70 15.47 5.37
N ASN A 11 11.35 14.65 6.20
CA ASN A 11 11.34 14.81 7.65
C ASN A 11 12.22 16.03 7.97
N ASN A 12 11.60 17.18 8.19
CA ASN A 12 12.26 18.31 8.84
C ASN A 12 12.04 18.18 10.35
N ASP A 13 12.76 17.25 10.97
CA ASP A 13 12.99 17.21 12.41
C ASP A 13 14.47 17.57 12.64
N LEU A 14 14.77 18.87 12.64
CA LEU A 14 15.98 19.40 13.24
C LEU A 14 15.53 20.40 14.30
N ASP A 15 15.24 19.87 15.49
CA ASP A 15 15.16 20.64 16.72
C ASP A 15 16.55 21.21 17.00
N TYR A 16 16.65 22.54 16.98
CA TYR A 16 17.79 23.28 17.48
C TYR A 16 17.46 23.63 18.93
N ASP A 17 17.91 22.78 19.85
CA ASP A 17 17.75 22.95 21.29
C ASP A 17 18.76 24.01 21.77
N ASP A 18 18.27 25.21 22.10
CA ASP A 18 19.05 26.27 22.76
C ASP A 18 18.79 26.19 24.27
N CYS A 19 19.49 25.25 24.92
CA CYS A 19 19.53 25.09 26.37
C CYS A 19 20.62 26.01 26.94
N VAL A 20 20.24 27.25 27.25
CA VAL A 20 21.08 28.16 28.05
C VAL A 20 20.99 27.84 29.54
N SER A 21 22.13 27.38 30.03
CA SER A 21 22.69 27.42 31.40
C SER A 21 21.96 28.28 32.44
N SER A 22 21.70 27.69 33.60
CA SER A 22 21.62 28.40 34.89
C SER A 22 21.98 27.42 36.01
N ASP A 23 23.28 27.25 36.20
CA ASP A 23 23.90 26.62 37.35
C ASP A 23 23.90 27.62 38.52
N TYR A 24 23.18 27.30 39.60
CA TYR A 24 23.25 28.01 40.89
C TYR A 24 23.18 26.97 42.01
N ASP A 25 24.31 26.33 42.26
CA ASP A 25 24.65 25.76 43.57
C ASP A 25 24.97 26.93 44.52
N ASP A 26 24.04 27.28 45.41
CA ASP A 26 24.27 28.19 46.55
C ASP A 26 24.44 27.35 47.81
N ASP A 27 25.61 26.69 47.92
CA ASP A 27 26.12 26.13 49.17
C ASP A 27 26.45 27.28 50.12
N ARG A 28 25.49 27.65 50.98
CA ARG A 28 25.73 28.48 52.16
C ARG A 28 25.81 27.61 53.40
N ASP A 29 27.02 27.14 53.68
CA ASP A 29 27.47 26.77 55.02
C ASP A 29 27.39 28.01 55.92
N ILE A 30 26.28 28.15 56.66
CA ILE A 30 26.16 29.13 57.74
C ILE A 30 26.84 28.52 58.96
N GLU A 31 28.08 28.94 59.21
CA GLU A 31 28.79 28.66 60.46
C GLU A 31 27.93 29.09 61.65
N ALA A 32 27.50 28.09 62.43
CA ALA A 32 26.83 28.26 63.70
C ALA A 32 27.80 28.90 64.69
N ASN A 33 27.76 30.23 64.76
CA ASN A 33 28.47 31.02 65.75
C ASN A 33 27.88 30.70 67.13
N LEU A 34 28.61 29.95 67.94
CA LEU A 34 28.31 29.67 69.34
C LEU A 34 28.40 30.97 70.14
N SER A 35 27.26 31.53 70.53
CA SER A 35 27.18 32.57 71.57
C SER A 35 26.06 32.19 72.54
N ASP A 36 26.50 31.61 73.64
CA ASP A 36 25.75 31.35 74.86
C ASP A 36 25.66 32.68 75.64
N GLU A 37 24.50 33.34 75.62
CA GLU A 37 24.18 34.39 76.60
C GLU A 37 22.65 34.59 76.69
N ASP A 38 22.10 34.15 77.83
CA ASP A 38 20.73 34.33 78.34
C ASP A 38 19.96 35.55 77.78
N THR A 39 19.06 35.34 76.80
CA THR A 39 17.96 36.28 76.47
C THR A 39 16.82 35.54 75.75
N GLU A 40 16.18 34.56 76.40
CA GLU A 40 15.13 33.73 75.80
C GLU A 40 13.72 34.37 75.69
N ASP A 41 13.51 35.61 76.16
CA ASP A 41 12.14 36.19 76.28
C ASP A 41 11.77 37.23 75.20
N ALA A 42 12.72 37.65 74.36
CA ALA A 42 12.48 38.69 73.34
C ALA A 42 12.44 38.17 71.90
N SER A 43 12.89 36.95 71.63
CA SER A 43 13.01 36.39 70.27
C SER A 43 11.80 35.56 69.84
N GLU A 44 11.03 34.98 70.75
CA GLU A 44 9.81 34.21 70.42
C GLU A 44 8.74 35.09 69.75
N THR A 45 8.56 36.32 70.25
CA THR A 45 7.59 37.26 69.65
C THR A 45 8.03 37.79 68.28
N ASP A 46 9.33 37.86 67.99
CA ASP A 46 9.86 38.23 66.67
C ASP A 46 9.88 37.04 65.69
N MET A 47 10.05 35.82 66.18
CA MET A 47 9.91 34.60 65.38
C MET A 47 8.45 34.36 64.94
N VAL A 48 7.48 34.58 65.83
CA VAL A 48 6.05 34.46 65.50
C VAL A 48 5.63 35.52 64.48
N LYS A 49 6.07 36.78 64.62
CA LYS A 49 5.81 37.82 63.61
C LYS A 49 6.42 37.50 62.25
N ARG A 50 7.64 36.96 62.23
CA ARG A 50 8.30 36.53 60.99
C ARG A 50 7.56 35.36 60.34
N GLU A 51 7.05 34.41 61.12
CA GLU A 51 6.20 33.32 60.61
C GLU A 51 4.87 33.84 60.05
N GLU A 52 4.21 34.77 60.74
CA GLU A 52 2.99 35.43 60.28
C GLU A 52 3.23 36.20 58.97
N GLU A 53 4.31 36.98 58.88
CA GLU A 53 4.73 37.68 57.65
C GLU A 53 5.04 36.69 56.52
N TYR A 54 5.68 35.55 56.82
CA TYR A 54 5.93 34.49 55.83
C TYR A 54 4.64 33.84 55.32
N THR A 55 3.63 33.69 56.19
CA THR A 55 2.31 33.17 55.80
C THR A 55 1.52 34.18 54.97
N GLU A 56 1.58 35.47 55.29
CA GLU A 56 0.97 36.54 54.51
C GLU A 56 1.62 36.67 53.12
N ILE A 57 2.95 36.59 53.03
CA ILE A 57 3.65 36.60 51.74
C ILE A 57 3.27 35.38 50.90
N LYS A 58 3.13 34.19 51.51
CA LYS A 58 2.66 32.98 50.81
C LYS A 58 1.22 33.12 50.32
N GLU A 59 0.35 33.69 51.14
CA GLU A 59 -1.05 33.95 50.80
C GLU A 59 -1.14 34.95 49.64
N GLN A 60 -0.35 36.03 49.68
CA GLN A 60 -0.27 37.02 48.60
C GLN A 60 0.24 36.39 47.30
N MET A 61 1.31 35.59 47.36
CA MET A 61 1.84 34.84 46.22
C MET A 61 0.80 33.86 45.64
N TYR A 62 0.00 33.23 46.49
CA TYR A 62 -1.08 32.34 46.06
C TYR A 62 -2.19 33.12 45.35
N GLN A 63 -2.63 34.25 45.90
CA GLN A 63 -3.64 35.11 45.30
C GLN A 63 -3.17 35.69 43.96
N ASP A 64 -1.91 36.14 43.88
CA ASP A 64 -1.31 36.64 42.64
C ASP A 64 -1.22 35.55 41.58
N LYS A 65 -0.82 34.32 41.98
CA LYS A 65 -0.78 33.17 41.07
C LYS A 65 -2.18 32.77 40.59
N LEU A 66 -3.18 32.82 41.47
CA LEU A 66 -4.58 32.58 41.11
C LEU A 66 -5.10 33.64 40.12
N LEU A 67 -4.77 34.91 40.34
CA LEU A 67 -5.10 36.00 39.43
C LEU A 67 -4.42 35.85 38.08
N GLN A 68 -3.14 35.45 38.05
CA GLN A 68 -2.41 35.18 36.82
C GLN A 68 -3.04 34.04 36.02
N ILE A 69 -3.41 32.93 36.67
CA ILE A 69 -4.08 31.80 36.02
C ILE A 69 -5.46 32.22 35.50
N LYS A 70 -6.24 32.97 36.29
CA LYS A 70 -7.55 33.50 35.85
C LYS A 70 -7.42 34.41 34.63
N LYS A 71 -6.40 35.29 34.62
CA LYS A 71 -6.11 36.17 33.48
C LYS A 71 -5.71 35.39 32.23
N GLN A 72 -4.85 34.36 32.37
CA GLN A 72 -4.49 33.49 31.26
C GLN A 72 -5.69 32.71 30.72
N LEU A 73 -6.58 32.24 31.60
CA LEU A 73 -7.82 31.56 31.21
C LEU A 73 -8.75 32.51 30.43
N GLN A 74 -8.91 33.75 30.89
CA GLN A 74 -9.68 34.77 30.19
C GLN A 74 -9.06 35.09 28.82
N GLN A 75 -7.74 35.29 28.75
CA GLN A 75 -7.04 35.51 27.48
C GLN A 75 -7.16 34.33 26.51
N LEU A 76 -7.23 33.11 27.03
CA LEU A 76 -7.46 31.91 26.23
C LEU A 76 -8.92 31.85 25.73
N GLN A 77 -9.90 32.18 26.57
CA GLN A 77 -11.32 32.26 26.20
C GLN A 77 -11.59 33.34 25.15
N GLU A 78 -10.92 34.48 25.28
CA GLU A 78 -10.95 35.58 24.30
C GLU A 78 -10.08 35.28 23.05
N GLY A 79 -9.31 34.18 23.05
CA GLY A 79 -8.47 33.76 21.93
C GLY A 79 -7.22 34.62 21.71
N VAL A 80 -6.90 35.53 22.63
CA VAL A 80 -5.75 36.46 22.54
C VAL A 80 -4.51 35.96 23.25
N LEU A 81 -4.55 34.77 23.88
CA LEU A 81 -3.37 34.19 24.53
C LEU A 81 -2.22 34.02 23.50
N PRO A 82 -1.03 34.62 23.72
CA PRO A 82 0.05 34.63 22.73
C PRO A 82 0.52 33.24 22.29
N GLU A 83 0.58 32.28 23.22
CA GLU A 83 0.96 30.90 22.89
C GLU A 83 -0.06 30.20 22.00
N TYR A 84 -1.35 30.45 22.24
CA TYR A 84 -2.43 29.94 21.40
C TYR A 84 -2.34 30.54 20.00
N MET A 85 -2.16 31.86 19.89
CA MET A 85 -1.99 32.57 18.62
C MET A 85 -0.77 32.07 17.83
N LYS A 86 0.36 31.82 18.51
CA LYS A 86 1.56 31.25 17.87
C LYS A 86 1.30 29.85 17.30
N LYS A 87 0.61 28.99 18.05
CA LYS A 87 0.20 27.66 17.59
C LYS A 87 -0.76 27.76 16.41
N ASN A 88 -1.75 28.64 16.48
CA ASN A 88 -2.73 28.83 15.42
C ASN A 88 -2.08 29.35 14.13
N CYS A 89 -1.16 30.33 14.24
CA CYS A 89 -0.38 30.83 13.12
C CYS A 89 0.46 29.73 12.45
N ARG A 90 1.08 28.83 13.24
CA ARG A 90 1.82 27.68 12.71
C ARG A 90 0.92 26.70 11.95
N ILE A 91 -0.28 26.44 12.48
CA ILE A 91 -1.27 25.57 11.82
C ILE A 91 -1.77 26.21 10.52
N GLU A 92 -2.07 27.51 10.53
CA GLU A 92 -2.45 28.25 9.33
C GLU A 92 -1.35 28.21 8.26
N GLN A 93 -0.10 28.40 8.66
CA GLN A 93 1.03 28.33 7.72
C GLN A 93 1.14 26.93 7.11
N GLN A 94 1.08 25.87 7.93
CA GLN A 94 1.09 24.49 7.44
C GLN A 94 -0.08 24.20 6.49
N TYR A 95 -1.26 24.76 6.77
CA TYR A 95 -2.41 24.63 5.89
C TYR A 95 -2.17 25.33 4.54
N ARG A 96 -1.65 26.56 4.55
CA ARG A 96 -1.29 27.28 3.32
C ARG A 96 -0.23 26.54 2.51
N ASP A 97 0.82 26.03 3.16
CA ASP A 97 1.89 25.27 2.52
C ASP A 97 1.34 23.97 1.90
N ARG A 98 0.42 23.29 2.60
CA ARG A 98 -0.25 22.10 2.05
C ARG A 98 -1.10 22.44 0.84
N LEU A 99 -1.84 23.54 0.84
CA LEU A 99 -2.61 23.97 -0.33
C LEU A 99 -1.70 24.27 -1.51
N LEU A 100 -0.61 25.01 -1.30
CA LEU A 100 0.37 25.31 -2.34
C LEU A 100 1.02 24.03 -2.89
N SER A 101 1.39 23.10 -2.01
CA SER A 101 1.94 21.82 -2.44
C SER A 101 0.94 21.02 -3.29
N ASN A 102 -0.33 20.95 -2.87
CA ASN A 102 -1.37 20.28 -3.65
C ASN A 102 -1.59 20.94 -5.02
N GLU A 103 -1.53 22.27 -5.09
CA GLU A 103 -1.64 23.03 -6.33
C GLU A 103 -0.52 22.66 -7.31
N ILE A 104 0.73 22.69 -6.84
CA ILE A 104 1.90 22.32 -7.62
C ILE A 104 1.81 20.86 -8.09
N TRP A 105 1.42 19.95 -7.18
CA TRP A 105 1.25 18.54 -7.51
C TRP A 105 0.20 18.31 -8.59
N ARG A 106 -0.94 19.00 -8.50
CA ARG A 106 -1.99 18.89 -9.52
C ARG A 106 -1.50 19.38 -10.88
N GLY A 107 -0.78 20.51 -10.92
CA GLY A 107 -0.19 21.03 -12.16
C GLY A 107 0.85 20.08 -12.76
N TYR A 108 1.71 19.50 -11.92
CA TYR A 108 2.70 18.51 -12.36
C TYR A 108 2.04 17.24 -12.92
N GLU A 109 1.03 16.71 -12.23
CA GLU A 109 0.32 15.51 -12.67
C GLU A 109 -0.39 15.75 -14.01
N GLN A 110 -0.99 16.93 -14.19
CA GLN A 110 -1.57 17.34 -15.47
C GLN A 110 -0.51 17.38 -16.59
N GLU A 111 0.66 17.97 -16.33
CA GLU A 111 1.76 18.02 -17.31
C GLU A 111 2.26 16.62 -17.69
N VAL A 112 2.32 15.69 -16.73
CA VAL A 112 2.70 14.29 -16.98
C VAL A 112 1.67 13.63 -17.90
N VAL A 113 0.37 13.76 -17.60
CA VAL A 113 -0.70 13.20 -18.43
C VAL A 113 -0.66 13.78 -19.84
N GLU A 114 -0.44 15.09 -19.99
CA GLU A 114 -0.31 15.73 -21.30
C GLU A 114 0.89 15.19 -22.08
N LYS A 115 2.04 15.00 -21.43
CA LYS A 115 3.23 14.41 -22.06
C LYS A 115 2.99 12.96 -22.48
N GLU A 116 2.34 12.16 -21.65
CA GLU A 116 1.97 10.77 -21.98
C GLU A 116 1.02 10.72 -23.16
N TRP A 117 0.00 11.58 -23.18
CA TRP A 117 -0.93 11.69 -24.30
C TRP A 117 -0.23 12.07 -25.61
N ILE A 118 0.73 13.00 -25.59
CA ILE A 118 1.52 13.36 -26.78
C ILE A 118 2.35 12.15 -27.24
N LYS A 119 3.02 11.46 -26.32
CA LYS A 119 3.82 10.28 -26.65
C LYS A 119 2.97 9.17 -27.25
N GLU A 120 1.80 8.91 -26.68
CA GLU A 120 0.87 7.89 -27.17
C GLU A 120 0.38 8.22 -28.58
N LYS A 121 0.04 9.49 -28.85
CA LYS A 121 -0.31 9.92 -30.21
C LYS A 121 0.82 9.70 -31.20
N GLN A 122 2.07 10.02 -30.82
CA GLN A 122 3.23 9.80 -31.68
C GLN A 122 3.49 8.31 -31.91
N ALA A 123 3.36 7.48 -30.88
CA ALA A 123 3.48 6.04 -30.97
C ALA A 123 2.42 5.45 -31.93
N ALA A 124 1.16 5.85 -31.80
CA ALA A 124 0.09 5.39 -32.67
C ALA A 124 0.33 5.73 -34.16
N VAL A 125 0.86 6.94 -34.45
CA VAL A 125 1.22 7.33 -35.82
C VAL A 125 2.38 6.47 -36.34
N LYS A 126 3.42 6.30 -35.52
CA LYS A 126 4.58 5.50 -35.88
C LYS A 126 4.20 4.03 -36.15
N ASP A 127 3.39 3.42 -35.28
CA ASP A 127 2.89 2.06 -35.44
C ASP A 127 2.07 1.89 -36.72
N PHE A 128 1.26 2.90 -37.07
CA PHE A 128 0.52 2.89 -38.32
C PHE A 128 1.45 2.92 -39.54
N GLU A 129 2.48 3.78 -39.51
CA GLU A 129 3.47 3.86 -40.57
C GLU A 129 4.28 2.57 -40.71
N GLU A 130 4.70 1.97 -39.60
CA GLU A 130 5.41 0.69 -39.58
C GLU A 130 4.56 -0.45 -40.14
N LYS A 131 3.28 -0.55 -39.74
CA LYS A 131 2.36 -1.57 -40.30
C LYS A 131 2.12 -1.35 -41.79
N LYS A 132 1.97 -0.10 -42.23
CA LYS A 132 1.82 0.25 -43.65
C LYS A 132 3.06 -0.14 -44.44
N PHE A 133 4.25 0.10 -43.90
CA PHE A 133 5.51 -0.27 -44.52
C PHE A 133 5.68 -1.79 -44.58
N GLY A 134 5.51 -2.48 -43.44
CA GLY A 134 5.61 -3.95 -43.38
C GLY A 134 4.62 -4.66 -44.30
N LEU A 135 3.40 -4.13 -44.48
CA LEU A 135 2.45 -4.71 -45.44
C LEU A 135 2.94 -4.60 -46.88
N LYS A 136 3.59 -3.49 -47.25
CA LYS A 136 4.18 -3.31 -48.57
C LYS A 136 5.36 -4.26 -48.78
N GLU A 137 6.23 -4.39 -47.79
CA GLU A 137 7.37 -5.33 -47.85
C GLU A 137 6.90 -6.78 -47.96
N ASN A 138 5.90 -7.19 -47.17
CA ASN A 138 5.30 -8.52 -47.26
C ASN A 138 4.72 -8.77 -48.67
N LEU A 139 4.03 -7.80 -49.25
CA LEU A 139 3.47 -7.93 -50.59
C LEU A 139 4.57 -8.08 -51.65
N ILE A 140 5.66 -7.33 -51.53
CA ILE A 140 6.83 -7.47 -52.40
C ILE A 140 7.45 -8.87 -52.25
N ALA A 141 7.69 -9.31 -51.02
CA ALA A 141 8.24 -10.64 -50.74
C ALA A 141 7.36 -11.77 -51.28
N GLU A 142 6.02 -11.66 -51.19
CA GLU A 142 5.10 -12.61 -51.79
C GLU A 142 5.20 -12.66 -53.32
N PHE A 143 5.35 -11.50 -53.98
CA PHE A 143 5.54 -11.46 -55.43
C PHE A 143 6.90 -12.03 -55.86
N GLU A 144 7.95 -11.79 -55.08
CA GLU A 144 9.28 -12.37 -55.31
C GLU A 144 9.29 -13.89 -55.10
N GLU A 145 8.62 -14.39 -54.06
CA GLU A 145 8.42 -15.83 -53.83
C GLU A 145 7.61 -16.46 -54.97
N LYS A 146 6.51 -15.85 -55.40
CA LYS A 146 5.71 -16.33 -56.55
C LYS A 146 6.54 -16.40 -57.82
N LYS A 147 7.35 -15.37 -58.09
CA LYS A 147 8.28 -15.36 -59.22
C LYS A 147 9.27 -16.53 -59.13
N ARG A 148 9.91 -16.71 -57.97
CA ARG A 148 10.85 -17.81 -57.72
C ARG A 148 10.17 -19.18 -57.85
N HIS A 149 8.93 -19.31 -57.37
CA HIS A 149 8.15 -20.53 -57.47
C HIS A 149 7.86 -20.89 -58.93
N ILE A 150 7.43 -19.92 -59.75
CA ILE A 150 7.23 -20.12 -61.19
C ILE A 150 8.54 -20.50 -61.89
N GLU A 151 9.65 -19.85 -61.54
CA GLU A 151 10.98 -20.18 -62.09
C GLU A 151 11.41 -21.60 -61.71
N ASN A 152 11.16 -22.02 -60.47
CA ASN A 152 11.43 -23.37 -59.99
C ASN A 152 10.54 -24.42 -60.69
N GLU A 153 9.24 -24.16 -60.84
CA GLU A 153 8.32 -25.03 -61.58
C GLU A 153 8.73 -25.17 -63.04
N ARG A 154 9.11 -24.06 -63.69
CA ARG A 154 9.65 -24.07 -65.05
C ARG A 154 10.93 -24.92 -65.15
N SER A 155 11.90 -24.70 -64.26
CA SER A 155 13.15 -25.47 -64.23
C SER A 155 12.88 -26.96 -63.99
N THR A 156 11.94 -27.29 -63.10
CA THR A 156 11.53 -28.67 -62.83
C THR A 156 10.87 -29.30 -64.06
N MET A 157 10.02 -28.56 -64.78
CA MET A 157 9.38 -29.01 -66.01
C MET A 157 10.40 -29.23 -67.14
N GLU A 158 11.39 -28.35 -67.29
CA GLU A 158 12.49 -28.55 -68.24
C GLU A 158 13.32 -29.80 -67.90
N LEU A 159 13.55 -30.09 -66.62
CA LEU A 159 14.31 -31.26 -66.18
C LEU A 159 13.53 -32.58 -66.28
N THR A 160 12.20 -32.53 -66.12
CA THR A 160 11.31 -33.71 -66.04
C THR A 160 10.50 -33.93 -67.33
N GLY A 161 10.59 -33.01 -68.31
CA GLY A 161 9.73 -32.93 -69.48
C GLY A 161 9.93 -33.98 -70.57
N ASP A 162 10.90 -34.89 -70.44
CA ASP A 162 11.21 -35.90 -71.47
C ASP A 162 10.68 -37.31 -71.16
N SER A 163 9.65 -37.46 -70.32
CA SER A 163 9.04 -38.79 -70.10
C SER A 163 7.57 -38.73 -69.69
N MET A 164 6.71 -38.25 -70.60
CA MET A 164 5.27 -38.48 -70.51
C MET A 164 4.77 -39.38 -71.65
N GLU A 165 5.34 -40.58 -71.78
CA GLU A 165 4.49 -41.72 -72.11
C GLU A 165 3.77 -42.16 -70.83
N VAL A 166 2.78 -41.37 -70.39
CA VAL A 166 1.85 -41.82 -69.37
C VAL A 166 0.94 -42.84 -70.03
N LYS A 167 1.40 -44.09 -70.10
CA LYS A 167 0.50 -45.23 -70.27
C LYS A 167 -0.55 -45.10 -69.16
N PRO A 168 -1.85 -45.04 -69.47
CA PRO A 168 -2.87 -45.02 -68.44
C PRO A 168 -2.63 -46.25 -67.57
N VAL A 169 -2.42 -46.04 -66.26
CA VAL A 169 -2.22 -47.13 -65.31
C VAL A 169 -3.46 -48.01 -65.40
N MET A 170 -3.30 -49.16 -66.05
CA MET A 170 -4.39 -50.11 -66.24
C MET A 170 -4.69 -50.76 -64.89
N THR A 171 -5.58 -50.14 -64.13
CA THR A 171 -6.02 -50.67 -62.85
C THR A 171 -6.98 -51.83 -63.12
N ARG A 172 -6.50 -53.06 -62.95
CA ARG A 172 -7.38 -54.23 -62.80
C ARG A 172 -8.27 -53.98 -61.57
N LYS A 173 -9.54 -53.65 -61.81
CA LYS A 173 -10.56 -53.51 -60.76
C LYS A 173 -10.73 -54.86 -60.06
N LEU A 174 -10.17 -55.01 -58.87
CA LEU A 174 -10.50 -56.13 -57.99
C LEU A 174 -11.97 -55.94 -57.55
N ARG A 175 -12.82 -56.94 -57.80
CA ARG A 175 -14.19 -56.95 -57.27
C ARG A 175 -14.10 -56.93 -55.75
N ARG A 176 -14.64 -55.89 -55.12
CA ARG A 176 -14.66 -55.76 -53.66
C ARG A 176 -15.56 -56.84 -53.06
N ARG A 177 -15.17 -57.36 -51.89
CA ARG A 177 -16.03 -58.25 -51.11
C ARG A 177 -17.20 -57.42 -50.53
N PRO A 178 -18.43 -57.96 -50.45
CA PRO A 178 -19.61 -57.21 -50.00
C PRO A 178 -19.52 -56.56 -48.61
N ASN A 179 -18.52 -56.93 -47.79
CA ASN A 179 -18.42 -56.55 -46.39
C ASN A 179 -17.26 -55.59 -46.06
N ASP A 180 -16.66 -54.95 -47.06
CA ASP A 180 -15.56 -54.01 -46.84
C ASP A 180 -16.09 -52.56 -46.78
N PRO A 181 -16.04 -51.87 -45.63
CA PRO A 181 -16.68 -50.58 -45.45
C PRO A 181 -16.11 -49.54 -46.42
N MET A 182 -16.99 -48.68 -46.94
CA MET A 182 -16.62 -47.60 -47.85
C MET A 182 -15.67 -46.62 -47.12
N PRO A 183 -14.57 -46.17 -47.76
CA PRO A 183 -13.75 -45.12 -47.19
C PRO A 183 -14.61 -43.86 -47.04
N LEU A 184 -14.72 -43.41 -45.79
CA LEU A 184 -15.54 -42.28 -45.39
C LEU A 184 -15.02 -41.00 -46.07
N PRO A 185 -15.89 -40.16 -46.66
CA PRO A 185 -15.46 -38.91 -47.27
C PRO A 185 -14.78 -38.04 -46.21
N GLU A 186 -13.48 -37.81 -46.42
CA GLU A 186 -12.63 -37.00 -45.57
C GLU A 186 -13.15 -35.56 -45.60
N LYS A 187 -13.78 -35.13 -44.50
CA LYS A 187 -14.27 -33.77 -44.34
C LYS A 187 -13.07 -32.83 -44.33
N ARG A 188 -12.77 -32.24 -45.48
CA ARG A 188 -11.93 -31.04 -45.62
C ARG A 188 -12.33 -30.04 -44.54
N ARG A 189 -11.51 -29.89 -43.50
CA ARG A 189 -11.58 -28.80 -42.53
C ARG A 189 -11.40 -27.50 -43.34
N LYS A 190 -12.46 -26.71 -43.43
CA LYS A 190 -12.35 -25.33 -43.93
C LYS A 190 -11.48 -24.53 -42.94
N PRO A 191 -10.59 -23.64 -43.40
CA PRO A 191 -9.89 -22.72 -42.51
C PRO A 191 -10.93 -21.86 -41.78
N SER A 192 -10.81 -21.79 -40.45
CA SER A 192 -11.71 -21.02 -39.59
C SER A 192 -11.60 -19.53 -39.92
N PRO A 193 -12.71 -18.76 -39.96
CA PRO A 193 -12.64 -17.31 -40.05
C PRO A 193 -11.85 -16.75 -38.87
N ALA A 194 -11.06 -15.70 -39.13
CA ALA A 194 -10.27 -15.00 -38.12
C ALA A 194 -11.19 -14.43 -37.03
N GLN A 195 -11.29 -15.14 -35.92
CA GLN A 195 -11.92 -14.63 -34.71
C GLN A 195 -10.89 -13.71 -34.05
N LEU A 196 -11.23 -12.43 -33.91
CA LEU A 196 -10.46 -11.51 -33.08
C LEU A 196 -10.50 -12.03 -31.65
N ASN A 197 -9.35 -12.50 -31.18
CA ASN A 197 -9.21 -13.00 -29.82
C ASN A 197 -9.06 -11.78 -28.91
N TYR A 198 -10.10 -11.49 -28.13
CA TYR A 198 -10.11 -10.39 -27.15
C TYR A 198 -9.37 -10.74 -25.85
N ILE A 199 -8.87 -11.97 -25.78
CA ILE A 199 -8.09 -12.47 -24.66
C ILE A 199 -6.62 -12.30 -25.05
N LEU A 200 -5.87 -11.61 -24.19
CA LEU A 200 -4.43 -11.48 -24.32
C LEU A 200 -3.78 -12.86 -24.35
N ASP A 201 -2.71 -13.01 -25.12
CA ASP A 201 -1.97 -14.26 -25.15
C ASP A 201 -1.27 -14.49 -23.80
N GLU A 202 -1.04 -15.76 -23.43
CA GLU A 202 -0.43 -16.11 -22.15
C GLU A 202 0.92 -15.42 -21.92
N SER A 203 1.65 -15.09 -23.01
CA SER A 203 2.89 -14.34 -22.97
C SER A 203 2.70 -12.88 -22.52
N GLU A 204 1.67 -12.20 -23.01
CA GLU A 204 1.36 -10.81 -22.66
C GLU A 204 0.89 -10.71 -21.21
N ILE A 205 0.04 -11.66 -20.79
CA ILE A 205 -0.40 -11.80 -19.40
C ILE A 205 0.81 -12.02 -18.46
N LEU A 206 1.78 -12.84 -18.86
CA LEU A 206 3.00 -13.09 -18.09
C LEU A 206 3.91 -11.87 -18.02
N GLU A 207 3.99 -11.09 -19.10
CA GLU A 207 4.77 -9.85 -19.14
C GLU A 207 4.16 -8.77 -18.24
N ASP A 208 2.85 -8.58 -18.30
CA ASP A 208 2.11 -7.66 -17.42
C ASP A 208 2.20 -8.08 -15.95
N LEU A 209 2.07 -9.38 -15.66
CA LEU A 209 2.29 -9.90 -14.31
C LEU A 209 3.72 -9.64 -13.84
N LYS A 210 4.71 -9.73 -14.73
CA LYS A 210 6.10 -9.43 -14.40
C LYS A 210 6.29 -7.93 -14.15
N ALA A 211 5.64 -7.07 -14.93
CA ALA A 211 5.64 -5.62 -14.71
C ALA A 211 4.97 -5.24 -13.38
N LEU A 212 3.82 -5.84 -13.07
CA LEU A 212 3.10 -5.66 -11.80
C LEU A 212 3.93 -6.14 -10.61
N ASN A 213 4.59 -7.31 -10.69
CA ASN A 213 5.46 -7.80 -9.63
C ASN A 213 6.70 -6.89 -9.43
N LYS A 214 7.19 -6.26 -10.50
CA LYS A 214 8.34 -5.34 -10.46
C LYS A 214 7.99 -3.99 -9.85
N LEU A 215 6.74 -3.54 -9.97
CA LEU A 215 6.21 -2.33 -9.31
C LEU A 215 5.70 -2.60 -7.89
N SER A 216 5.20 -3.82 -7.62
CA SER A 216 4.60 -4.20 -6.33
C SER A 216 5.58 -4.82 -5.33
N GLY A 217 6.79 -5.22 -5.73
CA GLY A 217 7.82 -5.75 -4.84
C GLY A 217 7.47 -7.05 -4.09
N ARG A 218 6.34 -7.71 -4.39
CA ARG A 218 5.98 -9.03 -3.83
C ARG A 218 5.56 -9.98 -4.96
N PRO A 219 6.07 -11.23 -4.99
CA PRO A 219 5.68 -12.21 -5.99
C PRO A 219 4.25 -12.70 -5.72
N LEU A 220 3.35 -12.54 -6.69
CA LEU A 220 2.03 -13.18 -6.65
C LEU A 220 2.17 -14.70 -6.83
N GLN A 221 1.89 -15.44 -5.77
CA GLN A 221 1.72 -16.90 -5.83
C GLN A 221 0.44 -17.23 -6.62
N LYS A 222 0.60 -18.00 -7.70
CA LYS A 222 -0.52 -18.58 -8.46
C LYS A 222 -1.38 -19.46 -7.54
N LYS A 223 -2.66 -19.13 -7.40
CA LYS A 223 -3.69 -20.10 -6.97
C LYS A 223 -4.78 -20.19 -8.05
N PRO A 224 -5.27 -21.41 -8.35
CA PRO A 224 -6.32 -21.61 -9.33
C PRO A 224 -7.67 -21.18 -8.74
N VAL A 225 -8.49 -20.47 -9.52
CA VAL A 225 -9.82 -20.01 -9.11
C VAL A 225 -10.87 -20.77 -9.91
N SER A 226 -11.73 -21.50 -9.22
CA SER A 226 -13.07 -21.88 -9.66
C SER A 226 -14.09 -20.81 -9.20
N PRO A 227 -15.18 -20.57 -9.95
CA PRO A 227 -16.22 -19.59 -9.59
C PRO A 227 -17.13 -20.19 -8.49
N PRO A 228 -17.83 -19.41 -7.60
CA PRO A 228 -18.83 -18.41 -8.01
C PRO A 228 -19.17 -17.25 -7.02
N ASN A 229 -19.97 -16.29 -7.53
CA ASN A 229 -21.09 -15.53 -6.95
C ASN A 229 -21.02 -14.68 -5.65
N SER A 230 -21.81 -13.60 -5.76
CA SER A 230 -22.52 -12.77 -4.77
C SER A 230 -21.74 -11.72 -3.96
N ALA A 231 -21.99 -10.47 -4.37
CA ALA A 231 -22.22 -9.27 -3.57
C ALA A 231 -21.84 -9.32 -2.07
N ASP A 232 -20.83 -8.55 -1.70
CA ASP A 232 -20.92 -7.68 -0.53
C ASP A 232 -19.87 -6.56 -0.64
N SER A 233 -20.33 -5.31 -0.59
CA SER A 233 -19.51 -4.10 -0.66
C SER A 233 -18.88 -3.79 0.69
N SER A 234 -17.99 -4.68 1.15
CA SER A 234 -17.04 -4.38 2.21
C SER A 234 -15.64 -4.65 1.67
N LEU A 235 -14.82 -3.60 1.58
CA LEU A 235 -13.40 -3.73 1.29
C LEU A 235 -12.83 -4.89 2.13
N PRO A 236 -12.11 -5.86 1.54
CA PRO A 236 -11.60 -6.99 2.30
C PRO A 236 -10.69 -6.48 3.41
N MET A 237 -11.02 -6.84 4.65
CA MET A 237 -10.21 -6.47 5.82
C MET A 237 -8.80 -7.05 5.61
N GLU A 238 -7.77 -6.20 5.62
CA GLU A 238 -6.39 -6.60 5.35
C GLU A 238 -5.81 -7.35 6.56
N ALA A 239 -6.12 -8.65 6.63
CA ALA A 239 -5.63 -9.56 7.67
C ALA A 239 -4.67 -10.60 7.06
N LYS A 240 -3.45 -10.69 7.58
CA LYS A 240 -2.45 -11.71 7.17
C LYS A 240 -1.64 -12.18 8.37
N ILE A 241 -1.13 -13.41 8.32
CA ILE A 241 -0.21 -13.94 9.33
C ILE A 241 1.12 -14.18 8.64
N GLU A 242 2.19 -13.61 9.20
CA GLU A 242 3.56 -13.73 8.69
C GLU A 242 4.51 -13.88 9.90
N ASP A 243 5.39 -14.88 9.87
CA ASP A 243 6.40 -15.14 10.91
C ASP A 243 5.84 -15.17 12.35
N GLY A 244 4.69 -15.82 12.55
CA GLY A 244 4.06 -15.92 13.88
C GLY A 244 3.51 -14.59 14.43
N ARG A 245 3.36 -13.58 13.58
CA ARG A 245 2.71 -12.29 13.88
C ARG A 245 1.47 -12.12 13.02
N LEU A 246 0.43 -11.52 13.61
CA LEU A 246 -0.81 -11.21 12.91
C LEU A 246 -0.78 -9.75 12.47
N TYR A 247 -0.94 -9.49 11.18
CA TYR A 247 -1.24 -8.17 10.66
C TYR A 247 -2.74 -8.02 10.51
N TYR A 248 -3.31 -6.98 11.10
CA TYR A 248 -4.73 -6.67 11.02
C TYR A 248 -4.90 -5.15 11.13
N ASP A 249 -5.74 -4.55 10.29
CA ASP A 249 -6.03 -3.10 10.30
C ASP A 249 -4.77 -2.22 10.35
N LYS A 250 -3.85 -2.49 9.41
CA LYS A 250 -2.56 -1.80 9.25
C LYS A 250 -1.58 -1.92 10.44
N ARG A 251 -1.81 -2.85 11.36
CA ARG A 251 -0.99 -3.02 12.57
C ARG A 251 -0.57 -4.47 12.78
N TRP A 252 0.63 -4.64 13.33
CA TRP A 252 1.14 -5.95 13.74
C TRP A 252 0.77 -6.25 15.19
N PHE A 253 0.39 -7.50 15.42
CA PHE A 253 0.04 -8.08 16.71
C PHE A 253 0.90 -9.31 16.98
N HIS A 254 1.27 -9.48 18.25
CA HIS A 254 2.16 -10.54 18.71
C HIS A 254 1.52 -11.40 19.80
N LYS A 255 2.03 -12.63 19.97
CA LYS A 255 1.65 -13.52 21.07
C LYS A 255 1.88 -12.79 22.41
N GLY A 256 0.94 -12.93 23.33
CA GLY A 256 0.94 -12.28 24.65
C GLY A 256 0.34 -10.87 24.67
N GLN A 257 -0.06 -10.32 23.53
CA GLN A 257 -0.61 -8.96 23.48
C GLN A 257 -2.10 -8.93 23.88
N PRO A 258 -2.51 -7.98 24.74
CA PRO A 258 -3.92 -7.76 25.07
C PRO A 258 -4.65 -7.05 23.92
N VAL A 259 -5.80 -7.60 23.53
CA VAL A 259 -6.64 -7.13 22.42
C VAL A 259 -8.11 -7.18 22.80
N TYR A 260 -8.90 -6.35 22.14
CA TYR A 260 -10.35 -6.44 22.14
C TYR A 260 -10.82 -7.10 20.86
N ILE A 261 -11.74 -8.05 20.98
CA ILE A 261 -12.38 -8.74 19.87
C ILE A 261 -13.85 -8.35 19.87
N GLU A 262 -14.31 -7.86 18.73
CA GLU A 262 -15.71 -7.54 18.48
C GLU A 262 -16.22 -8.49 17.40
N ALA A 263 -17.26 -9.27 17.70
CA ALA A 263 -17.93 -10.06 16.68
C ALA A 263 -19.06 -9.21 16.10
N LYS A 264 -19.36 -9.37 14.81
CA LYS A 264 -20.39 -8.58 14.10
C LYS A 264 -21.76 -8.53 14.81
N ASP A 265 -22.07 -9.52 15.66
CA ASP A 265 -23.34 -9.68 16.36
C ASP A 265 -23.22 -9.86 17.89
N MET A 266 -22.05 -9.65 18.51
CA MET A 266 -21.85 -9.86 19.97
C MET A 266 -21.05 -8.74 20.63
N GLU A 267 -21.20 -8.63 21.95
CA GLU A 267 -20.46 -7.68 22.78
C GLU A 267 -18.93 -7.82 22.64
N LYS A 268 -18.24 -6.71 22.90
CA LYS A 268 -16.78 -6.59 22.84
C LYS A 268 -16.12 -7.44 23.92
N ILE A 269 -15.38 -8.45 23.51
CA ILE A 269 -14.68 -9.39 24.41
C ILE A 269 -13.23 -8.95 24.58
N MET A 270 -12.77 -8.87 25.83
CA MET A 270 -11.36 -8.65 26.15
C MET A 270 -10.60 -9.98 26.22
N GLY A 271 -9.43 -10.05 25.58
CA GLY A 271 -8.57 -11.22 25.67
C GLY A 271 -7.11 -10.96 25.35
N ILE A 272 -6.28 -11.99 25.52
CA ILE A 272 -4.85 -11.97 25.22
C ILE A 272 -4.57 -12.99 24.11
N ILE A 273 -3.82 -12.60 23.09
CA ILE A 273 -3.42 -13.51 22.00
C ILE A 273 -2.52 -14.60 22.58
N SER A 274 -3.03 -15.81 22.73
CA SER A 274 -2.31 -16.92 23.35
C SER A 274 -1.42 -17.66 22.35
N THR A 275 -1.86 -17.81 21.10
CA THR A 275 -1.10 -18.50 20.05
C THR A 275 -1.49 -17.93 18.69
N ILE A 276 -0.50 -17.77 17.81
CA ILE A 276 -0.68 -17.37 16.41
C ILE A 276 -0.21 -18.56 15.57
N GLY A 277 -1.16 -19.26 14.94
CA GLY A 277 -0.91 -20.36 14.01
C GLY A 277 -0.77 -19.85 12.57
N THR A 278 -0.78 -20.73 11.58
CA THR A 278 -0.58 -20.35 10.16
C THR A 278 -1.84 -19.77 9.49
N GLN A 279 -3.03 -20.21 9.90
CA GLN A 279 -4.31 -19.75 9.36
C GLN A 279 -5.31 -19.34 10.45
N GLU A 280 -4.85 -19.24 11.69
CA GLU A 280 -5.71 -19.01 12.85
C GLU A 280 -4.96 -18.40 14.02
N ILE A 281 -5.71 -17.76 14.90
CA ILE A 281 -5.25 -17.26 16.18
C ILE A 281 -6.10 -17.85 17.30
N LEU A 282 -5.48 -18.07 18.46
CA LEU A 282 -6.18 -18.41 19.69
C LEU A 282 -6.06 -17.22 20.63
N VAL A 283 -7.20 -16.68 21.04
CA VAL A 283 -7.28 -15.60 22.02
C VAL A 283 -7.90 -16.13 23.29
N LYS A 284 -7.18 -15.94 24.40
CA LYS A 284 -7.62 -16.35 25.73
C LYS A 284 -8.44 -15.22 26.33
N ARG A 285 -9.73 -15.45 26.60
CA ARG A 285 -10.63 -14.44 27.15
C ARG A 285 -10.27 -14.14 28.61
N CYS A 286 -10.39 -12.88 29.01
CA CYS A 286 -10.09 -12.44 30.38
C CYS A 286 -11.22 -12.73 31.38
N ASP A 287 -12.45 -12.92 30.91
CA ASP A 287 -13.66 -13.08 31.73
C ASP A 287 -13.80 -14.49 32.32
N ASN A 288 -13.58 -15.53 31.50
CA ASN A 288 -13.82 -16.93 31.87
C ASN A 288 -12.61 -17.83 31.56
N ASN A 289 -11.46 -17.25 31.21
CA ASN A 289 -10.22 -17.95 30.90
C ASN A 289 -10.32 -18.94 29.71
N SER A 290 -11.43 -18.92 28.96
CA SER A 290 -11.65 -19.81 27.81
C SER A 290 -10.86 -19.35 26.59
N LYS A 291 -10.61 -20.27 25.65
CA LYS A 291 -9.85 -19.99 24.43
C LYS A 291 -10.82 -19.85 23.25
N LEU A 292 -10.83 -18.66 22.64
CA LEU A 292 -11.54 -18.36 21.42
C LEU A 292 -10.60 -18.58 20.22
N ARG A 293 -11.00 -19.47 19.31
CA ARG A 293 -10.25 -19.78 18.07
C ARG A 293 -10.85 -18.96 16.92
N ILE A 294 -10.04 -18.12 16.30
CA ILE A 294 -10.45 -17.25 15.18
C ILE A 294 -9.59 -17.60 13.97
N TYR A 295 -10.25 -17.96 12.87
CA TYR A 295 -9.56 -18.21 11.59
C TYR A 295 -9.25 -16.89 10.87
N LEU A 296 -8.13 -16.86 10.14
CA LEU A 296 -7.72 -15.71 9.36
C LEU A 296 -8.81 -15.28 8.36
N THR A 297 -9.49 -16.25 7.75
CA THR A 297 -10.61 -16.01 6.83
C THR A 297 -11.80 -15.33 7.51
N GLN A 298 -11.99 -15.50 8.81
CA GLN A 298 -13.05 -14.83 9.56
C GLN A 298 -12.71 -13.37 9.84
N LEU A 299 -11.43 -13.05 10.04
CA LEU A 299 -10.94 -11.67 10.13
C LEU A 299 -11.04 -10.95 8.78
N GLN A 300 -10.65 -11.62 7.68
CA GLN A 300 -10.73 -11.06 6.33
C GLN A 300 -12.18 -10.79 5.87
N LYS A 301 -13.12 -11.66 6.30
CA LYS A 301 -14.56 -11.50 6.03
C LYS A 301 -15.27 -10.56 7.02
N GLY A 302 -14.54 -9.92 7.94
CA GLY A 302 -15.11 -9.00 8.93
C GLY A 302 -16.10 -9.64 9.91
N LYS A 303 -16.03 -10.97 10.12
CA LYS A 303 -16.84 -11.64 11.16
C LYS A 303 -16.37 -11.29 12.57
N TYR A 304 -15.07 -11.09 12.71
CA TYR A 304 -14.42 -10.61 13.92
C TYR A 304 -13.56 -9.41 13.57
N SER A 305 -13.65 -8.37 14.40
CA SER A 305 -12.83 -7.18 14.38
C SER A 305 -11.94 -7.15 15.61
N MET A 306 -10.70 -6.70 15.44
CA MET A 306 -9.71 -6.66 16.52
C MET A 306 -9.17 -5.24 16.72
N CYS A 307 -9.15 -4.77 17.97
CA CYS A 307 -8.59 -3.48 18.35
C CYS A 307 -7.55 -3.63 19.45
N ARG A 308 -6.47 -2.84 19.37
CA ARG A 308 -5.44 -2.79 20.42
C ARG A 308 -5.98 -2.06 21.65
N ARG A 309 -5.61 -2.52 22.84
CA ARG A 309 -5.72 -1.73 24.07
C ARG A 309 -4.66 -0.62 24.02
N SER A 310 -5.06 0.64 23.82
CA SER A 310 -4.21 1.74 24.29
C SER A 310 -4.23 1.65 25.81
N MET A 311 -3.04 1.65 26.43
CA MET A 311 -2.97 2.09 27.82
C MET A 311 -3.24 3.58 27.87
#